data_AF-A0A8H3GW92-F1
#
_entry.id   AF-A0A8H3GW92-F1
#
_cell.length_a   1.000
_cell.length_b   1.000
_cell.length_c   1.000
_cell.angle_alpha   90.00
_cell.angle_beta   90.00
_cell.angle_gamma   90.00
#
_symmetry.space_group_name_H-M   'P 1'
#
loop_
_entity.id
_entity.type
_entity.pdbx_description
1 polymer ?
#
loop_
_entity_poly.entity_id
_entity_poly.type
_entity_poly.pdbx_seq_one_letter_code
_entity_poly.pdbx_strand_id
1 'polypeptide(L)'
;MFNLRATDGMGYEGQVAKRSEIQQLADFIETNSAGNAVVVFGDTNSLYARCKDNIRLLTNQTGLTDAWVQAIGRDPLAAGTDTGECPQGVPDNITCEVGDKVFYRGSPVINLKSTGFFYDTSRFLSPEDKPLTNHHPVRVEFAYTLTDGLRQSRLCGGPHGTWFNDLASLPASPKLEYLTLRGADRLDGIALGLSSRQNFTHGGPGGDSYSLRMIPGDYVTSVKLCWGKKDQHTRIFYAQANTTWGYSVHAGTKTQNCTTLTAPDGYGVVGTYGRAGEEIDRLGLIYAQQEDPWAPQ
;
A
#
# COMPACT_ATOMS: atom_id res chain seq x y z
N MET A 1 -1.77 4.76 5.00
CA MET A 1 -1.75 4.94 6.46
C MET A 1 -3.18 4.94 6.95
N PHE A 2 -3.44 4.32 8.10
CA PHE A 2 -4.77 4.22 8.69
C PHE A 2 -4.71 4.74 10.13
N ASN A 3 -5.51 5.75 10.43
CA ASN A 3 -5.72 6.20 11.81
C ASN A 3 -7.00 5.52 12.33
N LEU A 4 -6.84 4.61 13.28
CA LEU A 4 -7.93 3.85 13.86
C LEU A 4 -8.31 4.43 15.23
N ARG A 5 -9.61 4.54 15.47
CA ARG A 5 -10.18 4.66 16.81
C ARG A 5 -11.27 3.60 16.96
N ALA A 6 -10.95 2.52 17.65
CA ALA A 6 -11.93 1.49 17.97
C ALA A 6 -12.74 1.89 19.22
N THR A 7 -13.92 1.33 19.42
CA THR A 7 -14.75 1.59 20.59
C THR A 7 -14.08 1.12 21.89
N ASP A 8 -14.25 1.89 22.97
CA ASP A 8 -13.74 1.60 24.33
C ASP A 8 -14.74 0.81 25.19
N GLY A 9 -15.91 0.47 24.64
CA GLY A 9 -16.98 -0.19 25.36
C GLY A 9 -16.57 -1.54 25.98
N MET A 10 -16.57 -1.60 27.32
CA MET A 10 -16.17 -2.81 28.06
C MET A 10 -17.32 -3.81 28.30
N GLY A 11 -18.57 -3.43 28.01
CA GLY A 11 -19.71 -4.35 28.01
C GLY A 11 -19.67 -5.36 26.86
N TYR A 12 -20.55 -6.37 26.88
CA TYR A 12 -20.59 -7.42 25.85
C TYR A 12 -20.68 -6.84 24.43
N GLU A 13 -21.63 -5.92 24.20
CA GLU A 13 -21.84 -5.29 22.89
C GLU A 13 -20.65 -4.43 22.46
N GLY A 14 -20.06 -3.65 23.37
CA GLY A 14 -18.87 -2.85 23.09
C GLY A 14 -17.68 -3.71 22.68
N GLN A 15 -17.45 -4.83 23.35
CA GLN A 15 -16.39 -5.76 22.99
C GLN A 15 -16.66 -6.46 21.65
N VAL A 16 -17.91 -6.77 21.31
CA VAL A 16 -18.30 -7.28 19.99
C VAL A 16 -18.01 -6.25 18.90
N ALA A 17 -18.45 -5.01 19.10
CA ALA A 17 -18.23 -3.91 18.17
C ALA A 17 -16.72 -3.66 17.94
N LYS A 18 -15.93 -3.58 19.01
CA LYS A 18 -14.47 -3.41 18.91
C LYS A 18 -13.81 -4.49 18.07
N ARG A 19 -14.16 -5.76 18.32
CA ARG A 19 -13.63 -6.88 17.51
C ARG A 19 -14.04 -6.77 16.04
N SER A 20 -15.27 -6.34 15.77
CA SER A 20 -15.77 -6.12 14.41
C SER A 20 -15.03 -4.99 13.70
N GLU A 21 -14.67 -3.91 14.39
CA GLU A 21 -13.92 -2.78 13.83
C GLU A 21 -12.49 -3.20 13.46
N ILE A 22 -11.82 -3.99 14.32
CA ILE A 22 -10.50 -4.57 14.02
C ILE A 22 -10.57 -5.52 12.81
N GLN A 23 -11.61 -6.36 12.73
CA GLN A 23 -11.82 -7.25 11.57
C GLN A 23 -12.05 -6.46 10.29
N GLN A 24 -12.92 -5.45 10.33
CA GLN A 24 -13.20 -4.59 9.18
C GLN A 24 -11.93 -3.90 8.66
N LEU A 25 -11.07 -3.42 9.56
CA LEU A 25 -9.79 -2.83 9.16
C LEU A 25 -8.86 -3.87 8.52
N ALA A 26 -8.76 -5.08 9.10
CA ALA A 26 -7.94 -6.14 8.56
C ALA A 26 -8.38 -6.52 7.13
N ASP A 27 -9.69 -6.74 6.93
CA ASP A 27 -10.29 -7.06 5.62
C ASP A 27 -10.06 -5.92 4.61
N PHE A 28 -10.17 -4.67 5.06
CA PHE A 28 -9.92 -3.51 4.22
C PHE A 28 -8.46 -3.44 3.76
N ILE A 29 -7.51 -3.72 4.66
CA ILE A 29 -6.07 -3.70 4.36
C ILE A 29 -5.72 -4.81 3.37
N GLU A 30 -6.24 -6.02 3.53
CA GLU A 30 -6.03 -7.09 2.55
C GLU A 30 -6.55 -6.71 1.18
N THR A 31 -7.78 -6.20 1.12
CA THR A 31 -8.45 -5.86 -0.14
C THR A 31 -7.81 -4.65 -0.85
N ASN A 32 -7.46 -3.60 -0.10
CA ASN A 32 -7.12 -2.29 -0.68
C ASN A 32 -5.65 -1.92 -0.54
N SER A 33 -4.85 -2.71 0.16
CA SER A 33 -3.43 -2.43 0.40
C SER A 33 -2.52 -3.61 0.06
N ALA A 34 -3.01 -4.61 -0.67
CA ALA A 34 -2.17 -5.66 -1.24
C ALA A 34 -0.98 -5.05 -2.00
N GLY A 35 0.23 -5.53 -1.68
CA GLY A 35 1.49 -5.02 -2.23
C GLY A 35 1.91 -3.62 -1.78
N ASN A 36 1.12 -2.92 -0.96
CA ASN A 36 1.47 -1.60 -0.43
C ASN A 36 2.13 -1.69 0.95
N ALA A 37 2.99 -0.72 1.22
CA ALA A 37 3.47 -0.45 2.58
C ALA A 37 2.31 0.14 3.38
N VAL A 38 2.18 -0.30 4.63
CA VAL A 38 1.04 0.05 5.49
C VAL A 38 1.57 0.45 6.85
N VAL A 39 0.98 1.51 7.39
CA VAL A 39 1.09 1.90 8.80
C VAL A 39 -0.33 2.07 9.31
N VAL A 40 -0.67 1.35 10.38
CA VAL A 40 -1.89 1.51 11.17
C VAL A 40 -1.48 2.09 12.50
N PHE A 41 -2.14 3.16 12.94
CA PHE A 41 -1.87 3.76 14.24
C PHE A 41 -3.15 4.27 14.87
N GLY A 42 -3.11 4.49 16.18
CA GLY A 42 -4.18 5.12 16.93
C GLY A 42 -4.65 4.25 18.09
N ASP A 43 -5.79 4.63 18.64
CA ASP A 43 -6.39 3.99 19.80
C ASP A 43 -7.17 2.75 19.37
N THR A 44 -6.56 1.59 19.58
CA THR A 44 -7.20 0.31 19.26
C THR A 44 -8.14 -0.17 20.36
N ASN A 45 -8.14 0.51 21.52
CA ASN A 45 -8.82 0.10 22.74
C ASN A 45 -8.60 -1.38 23.11
N SER A 46 -7.50 -1.97 22.63
CA SER A 46 -7.26 -3.41 22.66
C SER A 46 -5.92 -3.72 23.28
N LEU A 47 -5.86 -4.81 24.04
CA LEU A 47 -4.64 -5.35 24.64
C LEU A 47 -4.45 -6.80 24.23
N TYR A 48 -3.21 -7.24 24.01
CA TYR A 48 -2.84 -8.62 23.82
C TYR A 48 -3.16 -9.48 25.05
N ALA A 49 -2.99 -8.91 26.24
CA ALA A 49 -3.27 -9.58 27.50
C ALA A 49 -4.78 -9.70 27.80
N ARG A 50 -5.66 -8.95 27.12
CA ARG A 50 -7.11 -9.00 27.40
C ARG A 50 -7.79 -10.16 26.66
N CYS A 51 -8.40 -11.09 27.41
CA CYS A 51 -9.02 -12.33 26.89
C CYS A 51 -9.89 -12.19 25.64
N LYS A 52 -10.65 -11.10 25.54
CA LYS A 52 -11.71 -10.93 24.53
C LYS A 52 -11.31 -10.01 23.38
N ASP A 53 -10.07 -9.55 23.34
CA ASP A 53 -9.57 -8.69 22.26
C ASP A 53 -8.96 -9.55 21.14
N ASN A 54 -9.14 -9.10 19.89
CA ASN A 54 -8.68 -9.80 18.68
C ASN A 54 -7.54 -9.06 17.97
N ILE A 55 -6.78 -8.23 18.67
CA ILE A 55 -5.77 -7.35 18.05
C ILE A 55 -4.68 -8.09 17.27
N ARG A 56 -4.40 -9.36 17.64
CA ARG A 56 -3.54 -10.30 16.90
C ARG A 56 -3.99 -10.52 15.45
N LEU A 57 -5.24 -10.21 15.10
CA LEU A 57 -5.73 -10.30 13.74
C LEU A 57 -4.95 -9.38 12.79
N LEU A 58 -4.57 -8.18 13.23
CA LEU A 58 -3.79 -7.26 12.39
C LEU A 58 -2.43 -7.87 12.01
N THR A 59 -1.79 -8.62 12.89
CA THR A 59 -0.54 -9.32 12.56
C THR A 59 -0.80 -10.57 11.73
N ASN A 60 -1.77 -11.41 12.14
CA ASN A 60 -1.98 -12.74 11.56
C ASN A 60 -2.60 -12.71 10.15
N GLN A 61 -3.56 -11.81 9.91
CA GLN A 61 -4.26 -11.70 8.63
C GLN A 61 -3.48 -10.80 7.67
N THR A 62 -3.00 -9.66 8.15
CA THR A 62 -2.41 -8.65 7.26
C THR A 62 -0.87 -8.68 7.23
N GLY A 63 -0.20 -9.53 8.00
CA GLY A 63 1.27 -9.59 8.03
C GLY A 63 1.92 -8.30 8.53
N LEU A 64 1.18 -7.47 9.28
CA LEU A 64 1.75 -6.31 9.95
C LEU A 64 2.59 -6.76 11.15
N THR A 65 3.56 -5.93 11.51
CA THR A 65 4.35 -6.03 12.74
C THR A 65 3.87 -4.96 13.72
N ASP A 66 3.63 -5.32 14.98
CA ASP A 66 3.43 -4.33 16.04
C ASP A 66 4.77 -3.75 16.48
N ALA A 67 4.92 -2.43 16.37
CA ALA A 67 6.14 -1.73 16.73
C ALA A 67 6.47 -1.84 18.23
N TRP A 68 5.47 -1.93 19.11
CA TRP A 68 5.67 -2.13 20.54
C TRP A 68 6.24 -3.52 20.82
N VAL A 69 5.62 -4.57 20.26
CA VAL A 69 6.07 -5.96 20.39
C VAL A 69 7.50 -6.12 19.91
N GLN A 70 7.83 -5.52 18.76
CA GLN A 70 9.19 -5.50 18.25
C GLN A 70 10.15 -4.78 19.22
N ALA A 71 9.75 -3.64 19.79
CA ALA A 71 10.61 -2.84 20.65
C ALA A 71 10.89 -3.50 22.01
N ILE A 72 9.92 -4.22 22.59
CA ILE A 72 10.14 -4.98 23.83
C ILE A 72 10.95 -6.27 23.59
N GLY A 73 11.14 -6.69 22.34
CA GLY A 73 12.01 -7.81 21.96
C GLY A 73 11.52 -9.19 22.40
N ARG A 74 10.22 -9.34 22.68
CA ARG A 74 9.60 -10.60 23.12
C ARG A 74 8.15 -10.68 22.64
N ASP A 75 7.61 -11.89 22.60
CA ASP A 75 6.19 -12.10 22.29
C ASP A 75 5.28 -11.39 23.29
N PRO A 76 4.12 -10.88 22.85
CA PRO A 76 3.16 -10.26 23.74
C PRO A 76 2.56 -11.32 24.67
N LEU A 77 2.20 -10.89 25.89
CA LEU A 77 1.66 -11.79 26.91
C LEU A 77 0.38 -12.49 26.44
N ALA A 78 0.19 -13.72 26.95
CA ALA A 78 -0.97 -14.53 26.60
C ALA A 78 -2.27 -13.83 27.01
N ALA A 79 -3.32 -14.03 26.20
CA ALA A 79 -4.64 -13.52 26.53
C ALA A 79 -5.11 -14.11 27.87
N GLY A 80 -5.55 -13.27 28.79
CA GLY A 80 -5.92 -13.62 30.17
C GLY A 80 -4.80 -13.45 31.19
N THR A 81 -3.61 -13.02 30.77
CA THR A 81 -2.56 -12.62 31.72
C THR A 81 -2.95 -11.32 32.41
N ASP A 82 -2.96 -11.30 33.74
CA ASP A 82 -3.07 -10.04 34.48
C ASP A 82 -1.75 -9.28 34.38
N THR A 83 -1.82 -8.07 33.84
CA THR A 83 -0.65 -7.22 33.58
C THR A 83 -0.65 -5.96 34.44
N GLY A 84 -1.70 -5.75 35.24
CA GLY A 84 -1.96 -4.47 35.88
C GLY A 84 -2.19 -3.33 34.88
N GLU A 85 -2.38 -2.12 35.40
CA GLU A 85 -2.40 -0.91 34.58
C GLU A 85 -0.99 -0.34 34.42
N CYS A 86 -0.72 0.32 33.29
CA CYS A 86 0.47 1.15 33.17
C CYS A 86 0.50 2.24 34.27
N PRO A 87 1.70 2.64 34.74
CA PRO A 87 1.82 3.62 35.80
C PRO A 87 1.22 4.97 35.39
N GLN A 88 0.53 5.63 36.32
CA GLN A 88 0.06 7.00 36.12
C GLN A 88 1.27 7.95 35.99
N GLY A 89 1.18 8.93 35.10
CA GLY A 89 2.28 9.84 34.79
C GLY A 89 3.22 9.31 33.72
N VAL A 90 4.50 9.71 33.74
CA VAL A 90 5.49 9.31 32.74
C VAL A 90 6.03 7.91 33.07
N PRO A 91 5.83 6.88 32.23
CA PRO A 91 6.37 5.56 32.48
C PRO A 91 7.91 5.55 32.37
N ASP A 92 8.59 4.84 33.28
CA ASP A 92 10.06 4.69 33.27
C ASP A 92 10.58 3.87 32.07
N ASN A 93 9.71 3.05 31.47
CA ASN A 93 10.03 2.19 30.35
C ASN A 93 8.76 1.87 29.52
N ILE A 94 8.95 1.12 28.44
CA ILE A 94 7.88 0.75 27.51
C ILE A 94 7.29 -0.65 27.78
N THR A 95 7.59 -1.30 28.90
CA THR A 95 7.27 -2.73 29.08
C THR A 95 5.82 -3.00 29.47
N CYS A 96 5.10 -2.01 29.99
CA CYS A 96 3.66 -2.09 30.23
C CYS A 96 2.90 -1.94 28.90
N GLU A 97 1.75 -2.60 28.75
CA GLU A 97 0.97 -2.59 27.51
C GLU A 97 -0.11 -1.50 27.53
N VAL A 98 -0.25 -0.74 26.42
CA VAL A 98 -1.31 0.25 26.24
C VAL A 98 -2.22 -0.07 25.04
N GLY A 99 -3.39 0.57 25.00
CA GLY A 99 -4.39 0.43 23.92
C GLY A 99 -4.02 1.16 22.62
N ASP A 100 -3.26 2.25 22.71
CA ASP A 100 -2.66 2.91 21.56
C ASP A 100 -1.57 2.04 20.95
N LYS A 101 -1.69 1.72 19.66
CA LYS A 101 -0.74 0.84 18.99
C LYS A 101 -0.34 1.38 17.63
N VAL A 102 0.83 0.96 17.18
CA VAL A 102 1.34 1.26 15.84
C VAL A 102 1.78 -0.04 15.19
N PHE A 103 1.07 -0.44 14.15
CA PHE A 103 1.39 -1.58 13.32
C PHE A 103 1.93 -1.12 11.98
N TYR A 104 2.87 -1.87 11.41
CA TYR A 104 3.46 -1.50 10.14
C TYR A 104 3.95 -2.71 9.32
N ARG A 105 4.06 -2.52 8.01
CA ARG A 105 4.80 -3.40 7.10
C ARG A 105 5.37 -2.59 5.94
N GLY A 106 6.48 -3.05 5.39
CA GLY A 106 7.02 -2.56 4.13
C GLY A 106 6.22 -3.03 2.91
N SER A 107 6.83 -2.89 1.73
CA SER A 107 6.34 -3.42 0.46
C SER A 107 7.53 -3.92 -0.36
N PRO A 108 7.31 -4.58 -1.51
CA PRO A 108 8.41 -4.96 -2.39
C PRO A 108 9.28 -3.78 -2.86
N VAL A 109 8.79 -2.53 -2.82
CA VAL A 109 9.56 -1.32 -3.19
C VAL A 109 10.05 -0.49 -2.02
N ILE A 110 9.54 -0.72 -0.80
CA ILE A 110 9.89 0.06 0.39
C ILE A 110 10.20 -0.91 1.52
N ASN A 111 11.46 -0.94 1.94
CA ASN A 111 11.84 -1.54 3.22
C ASN A 111 11.51 -0.53 4.32
N LEU A 112 10.58 -0.89 5.20
CA LEU A 112 10.17 -0.05 6.33
C LEU A 112 10.58 -0.75 7.62
N LYS A 113 11.23 -0.03 8.53
CA LYS A 113 11.69 -0.56 9.82
C LYS A 113 11.39 0.43 10.94
N SER A 114 10.81 -0.05 12.03
CA SER A 114 10.77 0.69 13.29
C SER A 114 12.16 0.78 13.91
N THR A 115 12.62 2.00 14.20
CA THR A 115 13.92 2.30 14.82
C THR A 115 13.80 2.72 16.28
N GLY A 116 12.60 3.04 16.75
CA GLY A 116 12.36 3.42 18.13
C GLY A 116 10.89 3.42 18.48
N PHE A 117 10.58 3.13 19.75
CA PHE A 117 9.24 3.16 20.32
C PHE A 117 9.29 3.88 21.66
N PHE A 118 8.36 4.80 21.91
CA PHE A 118 8.36 5.64 23.09
C PHE A 118 6.94 5.89 23.59
N TYR A 119 6.79 5.92 24.92
CA TYR A 119 5.69 6.62 25.58
C TYR A 119 6.10 8.08 25.78
N ASP A 120 5.60 8.96 24.93
CA ASP A 120 5.97 10.37 24.89
C ASP A 120 5.19 11.21 25.91
N THR A 121 4.74 10.58 27.01
CA THR A 121 3.83 11.14 28.02
C THR A 121 4.33 12.45 28.63
N SER A 122 5.64 12.62 28.78
CA SER A 122 6.24 13.84 29.32
C SER A 122 5.97 15.09 28.48
N ARG A 123 5.69 14.94 27.18
CA ARG A 123 5.33 16.04 26.28
C ARG A 123 3.86 16.45 26.39
N PHE A 124 3.06 15.68 27.11
CA PHE A 124 1.62 15.87 27.28
C PHE A 124 1.27 16.12 28.75
N LEU A 125 2.14 16.84 29.45
CA LEU A 125 1.91 17.36 30.79
C LEU A 125 1.51 18.84 30.73
N SER A 126 0.68 19.28 31.68
CA SER A 126 0.43 20.70 31.92
C SER A 126 1.68 21.36 32.53
N PRO A 127 1.73 22.71 32.61
CA PRO A 127 2.79 23.41 33.33
C PRO A 127 2.96 23.03 34.81
N GLU A 128 1.96 22.38 35.40
CA GLU A 128 1.95 21.84 36.78
C GLU A 128 2.25 20.33 36.83
N ASP A 129 2.87 19.79 35.79
CA ASP A 129 3.25 18.37 35.64
C ASP A 129 2.08 17.38 35.70
N LYS A 130 0.86 17.82 35.36
CA LYS A 130 -0.33 16.97 35.33
C LYS A 130 -0.56 16.38 33.93
N PRO A 131 -0.85 15.07 33.80
CA PRO A 131 -1.22 14.49 32.51
C PRO A 131 -2.42 15.20 31.88
N LEU A 132 -2.28 15.61 30.61
CA LEU A 132 -3.36 16.21 29.80
C LEU A 132 -4.26 15.16 29.14
N THR A 133 -3.90 13.89 29.28
CA THR A 133 -4.62 12.73 28.77
C THR A 133 -4.49 11.58 29.76
N ASN A 134 -5.48 10.70 29.77
CA ASN A 134 -5.46 9.43 30.48
C ASN A 134 -4.77 8.30 29.70
N HIS A 135 -4.19 8.61 28.52
CA HIS A 135 -3.42 7.68 27.71
C HIS A 135 -1.92 7.98 27.81
N HIS A 136 -1.07 7.02 27.45
CA HIS A 136 0.34 7.28 27.17
C HIS A 136 0.53 7.48 25.66
N PRO A 137 0.77 8.70 25.17
CA PRO A 137 0.93 8.96 23.75
C PRO A 137 2.07 8.13 23.16
N VAL A 138 1.74 7.32 22.16
CA VAL A 138 2.70 6.44 21.51
C VAL A 138 3.39 7.16 20.37
N ARG A 139 4.72 7.14 20.38
CA ARG A 139 5.55 7.60 19.26
C ARG A 139 6.40 6.45 18.74
N VAL A 140 6.41 6.27 17.43
CA VAL A 140 7.27 5.33 16.72
C VAL A 140 8.10 6.07 15.70
N GLU A 141 9.40 5.78 15.69
CA GLU A 141 10.31 6.27 14.67
C GLU A 141 10.50 5.19 13.60
N PHE A 142 10.48 5.63 12.35
CA PHE A 142 10.69 4.74 11.20
C PHE A 142 11.89 5.21 10.38
N ALA A 143 12.70 4.24 9.96
CA ALA A 143 13.59 4.40 8.82
C ALA A 143 13.01 3.64 7.62
N TYR A 144 13.21 4.18 6.43
CA TYR A 144 12.85 3.49 5.20
C TYR A 144 13.95 3.60 4.15
N THR A 145 14.04 2.59 3.30
CA THR A 145 14.84 2.61 2.08
C THR A 145 14.00 2.10 0.92
N LEU A 146 14.35 2.54 -0.30
CA LEU A 146 13.78 1.93 -1.49
C LEU A 146 14.48 0.60 -1.76
N THR A 147 13.73 -0.44 -2.08
CA THR A 147 14.31 -1.70 -2.55
C THR A 147 14.95 -1.48 -3.91
N ASP A 148 16.14 -2.04 -4.13
CA ASP A 148 16.79 -1.96 -5.43
C ASP A 148 15.99 -2.71 -6.51
N GLY A 149 16.15 -2.28 -7.77
CA GLY A 149 15.56 -2.97 -8.92
C GLY A 149 14.08 -2.71 -9.18
N LEU A 150 13.30 -2.12 -8.26
CA LEU A 150 11.89 -1.78 -8.49
C LEU A 150 11.56 -0.33 -8.12
N ARG A 151 10.70 0.32 -8.91
CA ARG A 151 10.16 1.68 -8.66
C ARG A 151 8.69 1.74 -8.99
N GLN A 152 7.98 2.71 -8.44
CA GLN A 152 6.60 3.03 -8.81
C GLN A 152 6.51 4.48 -9.26
N SER A 153 5.62 4.75 -10.19
CA SER A 153 5.27 6.12 -10.57
C SER A 153 4.30 6.74 -9.56
N ARG A 154 3.69 7.87 -9.91
CA ARG A 154 2.49 8.37 -9.23
C ARG A 154 1.23 7.81 -9.90
N LEU A 155 0.14 7.73 -9.15
CA LEU A 155 -1.18 7.38 -9.70
C LEU A 155 -1.83 8.57 -10.41
N CYS A 156 -2.51 8.31 -11.52
CA CYS A 156 -3.35 9.27 -12.26
C CYS A 156 -4.79 8.74 -12.35
N GLY A 157 -5.81 9.60 -12.37
CA GLY A 157 -7.22 9.21 -12.45
C GLY A 157 -8.02 9.38 -11.14
N GLY A 158 -9.13 8.66 -11.02
CA GLY A 158 -10.15 8.83 -9.97
C GLY A 158 -10.14 7.80 -8.83
N PRO A 159 -10.97 7.97 -7.79
CA PRO A 159 -11.04 7.06 -6.64
C PRO A 159 -11.99 5.87 -6.84
N HIS A 160 -12.62 5.73 -8.01
CA HIS A 160 -13.62 4.69 -8.28
C HIS A 160 -12.97 3.34 -8.61
N GLY A 161 -13.76 2.33 -8.94
CA GLY A 161 -13.28 0.98 -9.24
C GLY A 161 -12.72 0.23 -8.02
N THR A 162 -12.24 -0.98 -8.24
CA THR A 162 -11.61 -1.86 -7.24
C THR A 162 -10.09 -1.73 -7.34
N TRP A 163 -9.41 -1.76 -6.19
CA TRP A 163 -7.95 -1.69 -6.14
C TRP A 163 -7.28 -2.91 -6.77
N PHE A 164 -6.19 -2.68 -7.50
CA PHE A 164 -5.28 -3.73 -7.97
C PHE A 164 -3.83 -3.27 -7.83
N ASN A 165 -2.90 -4.22 -7.69
CA ASN A 165 -1.48 -3.95 -7.61
C ASN A 165 -0.66 -5.19 -8.02
N ASP A 166 0.05 -5.12 -9.14
CA ASP A 166 0.84 -6.26 -9.65
C ASP A 166 2.12 -6.49 -8.85
N LEU A 167 2.52 -5.53 -8.00
CA LEU A 167 3.84 -5.48 -7.39
C LEU A 167 4.19 -6.73 -6.57
N ALA A 168 3.22 -7.25 -5.81
CA ALA A 168 3.44 -8.44 -4.96
C ALA A 168 3.59 -9.73 -5.77
N SER A 169 3.19 -9.71 -7.04
CA SER A 169 3.17 -10.88 -7.91
C SER A 169 4.35 -10.91 -8.88
N LEU A 170 5.16 -9.84 -8.97
CA LEU A 170 6.29 -9.78 -9.89
C LEU A 170 7.38 -10.82 -9.52
N PRO A 171 7.99 -11.49 -10.52
CA PRO A 171 9.18 -12.31 -10.30
C PRO A 171 10.38 -11.43 -9.95
N ALA A 172 11.47 -12.05 -9.47
CA ALA A 172 12.69 -11.33 -9.06
C ALA A 172 13.33 -10.50 -10.19
N SER A 173 13.28 -10.98 -11.44
CA SER A 173 13.80 -10.29 -12.63
C SER A 173 12.68 -10.13 -13.66
N PRO A 174 11.74 -9.21 -13.46
CA PRO A 174 10.59 -9.07 -14.35
C PRO A 174 11.00 -8.40 -15.65
N LYS A 175 10.55 -8.97 -16.78
CA LYS A 175 10.80 -8.44 -18.12
C LYS A 175 9.51 -8.48 -18.94
N LEU A 176 9.12 -7.33 -19.47
CA LEU A 176 7.92 -7.19 -20.28
C LEU A 176 8.12 -7.88 -21.63
N GLU A 177 7.15 -8.71 -22.04
CA GLU A 177 7.09 -9.34 -23.36
C GLU A 177 6.09 -8.62 -24.26
N TYR A 178 4.94 -8.22 -23.73
CA TYR A 178 3.96 -7.41 -24.46
C TYR A 178 3.13 -6.52 -23.53
N LEU A 179 2.62 -5.44 -24.11
CA LEU A 179 1.62 -4.56 -23.51
C LEU A 179 0.42 -4.48 -24.45
N THR A 180 -0.77 -4.67 -23.91
CA THR A 180 -2.04 -4.50 -24.63
C THR A 180 -2.86 -3.42 -23.94
N LEU A 181 -3.38 -2.49 -24.72
CA LEU A 181 -4.33 -1.47 -24.30
C LEU A 181 -5.67 -1.75 -24.98
N ARG A 182 -6.75 -1.71 -24.21
CA ARG A 182 -8.12 -1.79 -24.74
C ARG A 182 -8.80 -0.45 -24.55
N GLY A 183 -9.39 0.11 -25.60
CA GLY A 183 -10.06 1.40 -25.48
C GLY A 183 -10.86 1.84 -26.70
N ALA A 184 -11.80 2.74 -26.45
CA ALA A 184 -12.55 3.50 -27.46
C ALA A 184 -12.57 4.99 -27.07
N ASP A 185 -13.65 5.47 -26.44
CA ASP A 185 -13.67 6.82 -25.85
C ASP A 185 -12.78 6.93 -24.60
N ARG A 186 -12.62 5.80 -23.90
CA ARG A 186 -11.85 5.66 -22.65
C ARG A 186 -10.92 4.47 -22.72
N LEU A 187 -10.07 4.31 -21.71
CA LEU A 187 -9.27 3.12 -21.54
C LEU A 187 -10.10 2.08 -20.78
N ASP A 188 -10.59 1.08 -21.50
CA ASP A 188 -11.40 -0.02 -20.96
C ASP A 188 -10.54 -1.01 -20.19
N GLY A 189 -9.33 -1.31 -20.67
CA GLY A 189 -8.46 -2.30 -20.05
C GLY A 189 -6.99 -2.21 -20.41
N ILE A 190 -6.16 -2.87 -19.61
CA ILE A 190 -4.72 -2.98 -19.82
C ILE A 190 -4.27 -4.39 -19.47
N ALA A 191 -3.40 -4.96 -20.30
CA ALA A 191 -2.77 -6.24 -20.03
C ALA A 191 -1.27 -6.21 -20.29
N LEU A 192 -0.50 -6.79 -19.36
CA LEU A 192 0.96 -6.91 -19.44
C LEU A 192 1.32 -8.38 -19.33
N GLY A 193 2.04 -8.90 -20.32
CA GLY A 193 2.63 -10.23 -20.25
C GLY A 193 4.13 -10.13 -20.02
N LEU A 194 4.63 -10.91 -19.07
CA LEU A 194 6.05 -11.04 -18.78
C LEU A 194 6.65 -12.24 -19.49
N SER A 195 7.97 -12.21 -19.74
CA SER A 195 8.70 -13.36 -20.30
C SER A 195 8.68 -14.60 -19.39
N SER A 196 8.32 -14.44 -18.11
CA SER A 196 8.04 -15.53 -17.16
C SER A 196 6.70 -16.23 -17.42
N ARG A 197 5.95 -15.84 -18.46
CA ARG A 197 4.57 -16.25 -18.79
C ARG A 197 3.52 -15.78 -17.79
N GLN A 198 3.89 -14.93 -16.84
CA GLN A 198 2.93 -14.28 -15.97
C GLN A 198 2.21 -13.17 -16.74
N ASN A 199 0.90 -13.11 -16.58
CA ASN A 199 0.06 -12.10 -17.21
C ASN A 199 -0.72 -11.33 -16.14
N PHE A 200 -0.76 -10.01 -16.28
CA PHE A 200 -1.60 -9.11 -15.50
C PHE A 200 -2.65 -8.51 -16.43
N THR A 201 -3.92 -8.54 -16.02
CA THR A 201 -5.02 -7.96 -16.79
C THR A 201 -5.93 -7.19 -15.83
N HIS A 202 -6.18 -5.93 -16.15
CA HIS A 202 -7.04 -5.03 -15.37
C HIS A 202 -8.02 -4.29 -16.27
N GLY A 203 -9.19 -3.95 -15.74
CA GLY A 203 -10.27 -3.33 -16.49
C GLY A 203 -11.22 -4.35 -17.15
N GLY A 204 -12.12 -3.85 -17.98
CA GLY A 204 -13.14 -4.64 -18.65
C GLY A 204 -12.75 -5.09 -20.07
N PRO A 205 -13.59 -5.92 -20.70
CA PRO A 205 -13.37 -6.43 -22.05
C PRO A 205 -13.76 -5.43 -23.16
N GLY A 206 -14.28 -4.26 -22.80
CA GLY A 206 -14.71 -3.22 -23.74
C GLY A 206 -13.58 -2.69 -24.64
N GLY A 207 -13.97 -1.83 -25.57
CA GLY A 207 -13.07 -1.18 -26.52
C GLY A 207 -12.37 -2.13 -27.51
N ASP A 208 -11.63 -1.53 -28.44
CA ASP A 208 -10.77 -2.23 -29.38
C ASP A 208 -9.41 -2.54 -28.73
N SER A 209 -8.78 -3.64 -29.15
CA SER A 209 -7.52 -4.12 -28.58
C SER A 209 -6.32 -3.72 -29.43
N TYR A 210 -5.33 -3.08 -28.81
CA TYR A 210 -4.09 -2.68 -29.45
C TYR A 210 -2.90 -3.21 -28.65
N SER A 211 -2.01 -3.94 -29.31
CA SER A 211 -0.89 -4.63 -28.66
C SER A 211 0.46 -4.17 -29.20
N LEU A 212 1.42 -4.10 -28.31
CA LEU A 212 2.83 -3.86 -28.60
C LEU A 212 3.65 -5.00 -28.00
N ARG A 213 4.34 -5.74 -28.86
CA ARG A 213 5.27 -6.79 -28.44
C ARG A 213 6.68 -6.23 -28.36
N MET A 214 7.39 -6.53 -27.27
CA MET A 214 8.75 -6.03 -27.04
C MET A 214 9.73 -6.73 -27.98
N ILE A 215 10.58 -5.93 -28.62
CA ILE A 215 11.76 -6.42 -29.33
C ILE A 215 12.85 -6.67 -28.28
N PRO A 216 13.66 -7.74 -28.36
CA PRO A 216 14.75 -7.95 -27.41
C PRO A 216 15.67 -6.72 -27.30
N GLY A 217 15.82 -6.19 -26.09
CA GLY A 217 16.60 -4.97 -25.80
C GLY A 217 15.78 -3.68 -25.77
N ASP A 218 14.55 -3.70 -26.30
CA ASP A 218 13.59 -2.60 -26.16
C ASP A 218 12.71 -2.78 -24.92
N TYR A 219 12.24 -1.68 -24.37
CA TYR A 219 11.37 -1.65 -23.19
C TYR A 219 10.56 -0.35 -23.16
N VAL A 220 9.39 -0.39 -22.51
CA VAL A 220 8.52 0.79 -22.35
C VAL A 220 9.15 1.74 -21.33
N THR A 221 9.52 2.94 -21.78
CA THR A 221 10.15 3.99 -20.95
C THR A 221 9.16 5.03 -20.47
N SER A 222 8.04 5.22 -21.18
CA SER A 222 7.04 6.20 -20.78
C SER A 222 5.62 5.76 -21.13
N VAL A 223 4.67 6.18 -20.30
CA VAL A 223 3.23 6.08 -20.62
C VAL A 223 2.58 7.43 -20.40
N LYS A 224 1.97 7.97 -21.47
CA LYS A 224 1.10 9.14 -21.37
C LYS A 224 -0.29 8.69 -20.97
N LEU A 225 -0.82 9.27 -19.89
CA LEU A 225 -2.18 9.05 -19.42
C LEU A 225 -2.96 10.35 -19.51
N CYS A 226 -4.20 10.28 -19.99
CA CYS A 226 -5.15 11.38 -19.88
C CYS A 226 -6.42 10.91 -19.18
N TRP A 227 -6.99 11.76 -18.33
CA TRP A 227 -8.18 11.43 -17.55
C TRP A 227 -9.26 12.51 -17.67
N GLY A 228 -10.49 12.13 -17.39
CA GLY A 228 -11.66 12.98 -17.50
C GLY A 228 -12.81 12.45 -16.68
N LYS A 229 -13.93 13.18 -16.65
CA LYS A 229 -15.15 12.73 -15.99
C LYS A 229 -16.13 12.16 -17.01
N LYS A 230 -16.69 10.99 -16.71
CA LYS A 230 -17.89 10.43 -17.34
C LYS A 230 -18.90 10.17 -16.25
N ASP A 231 -20.10 10.72 -16.37
CA ASP A 231 -21.19 10.51 -15.40
C ASP A 231 -20.74 10.76 -13.95
N GLN A 232 -20.01 11.87 -13.73
CA GLN A 232 -19.36 12.24 -12.46
C GLN A 232 -18.22 11.31 -11.98
N HIS A 233 -17.94 10.19 -12.65
CA HIS A 233 -16.84 9.30 -12.35
C HIS A 233 -15.57 9.73 -13.10
N THR A 234 -14.47 9.93 -12.37
CA THR A 234 -13.18 10.23 -12.99
C THR A 234 -12.52 8.95 -13.47
N ARG A 235 -12.18 8.87 -14.77
CA ARG A 235 -11.63 7.68 -15.44
C ARG A 235 -10.41 8.02 -16.29
N ILE A 236 -9.61 7.01 -16.61
CA ILE A 236 -8.58 7.13 -17.64
C ILE A 236 -9.25 7.08 -19.00
N PHE A 237 -9.09 8.16 -19.76
CA PHE A 237 -9.65 8.29 -21.10
C PHE A 237 -8.66 7.86 -22.18
N TYR A 238 -7.36 7.97 -21.92
CA TYR A 238 -6.33 7.66 -22.90
C TYR A 238 -5.08 7.10 -22.23
N ALA A 239 -4.47 6.11 -22.88
CA ALA A 239 -3.11 5.70 -22.61
C ALA A 239 -2.30 5.62 -23.91
N GLN A 240 -1.03 6.02 -23.86
CA GLN A 240 -0.04 5.76 -24.90
C GLN A 240 1.27 5.34 -24.27
N ALA A 241 1.73 4.13 -24.55
CA ALA A 241 3.04 3.64 -24.15
C ALA A 241 4.05 3.89 -25.27
N ASN A 242 5.26 4.32 -24.90
CA ASN A 242 6.38 4.52 -25.83
C ASN A 242 7.60 3.75 -25.33
N THR A 243 8.33 3.14 -26.26
CA THR A 243 9.53 2.35 -25.97
C THR A 243 10.80 3.14 -26.16
N THR A 244 11.94 2.59 -25.71
CA THR A 244 13.24 3.23 -25.88
C THR A 244 13.66 3.36 -27.34
N TRP A 245 13.13 2.53 -28.25
CA TRP A 245 13.41 2.62 -29.69
C TRP A 245 12.32 3.37 -30.49
N GLY A 246 11.38 4.04 -29.80
CA GLY A 246 10.39 4.91 -30.45
C GLY A 246 9.16 4.19 -30.98
N TYR A 247 8.96 2.90 -30.69
CA TYR A 247 7.69 2.23 -30.94
C TYR A 247 6.64 2.69 -29.93
N SER A 248 5.37 2.67 -30.33
CA SER A 248 4.28 3.06 -29.44
C SER A 248 2.98 2.31 -29.70
N VAL A 249 2.15 2.24 -28.66
CA VAL A 249 0.76 1.76 -28.72
C VAL A 249 -0.11 2.70 -27.91
N HIS A 250 -1.33 2.93 -28.36
CA HIS A 250 -2.28 3.79 -27.66
C HIS A 250 -3.71 3.28 -27.81
N ALA A 251 -4.56 3.68 -26.88
CA ALA A 251 -5.99 3.45 -26.92
C ALA A 251 -6.72 4.59 -26.19
N GLY A 252 -7.98 4.81 -26.54
CA GLY A 252 -8.79 5.86 -25.91
C GLY A 252 -8.73 7.22 -26.62
N THR A 253 -9.31 8.24 -25.99
CA THR A 253 -9.36 9.62 -26.51
C THR A 253 -8.68 10.60 -25.57
N LYS A 254 -7.77 11.43 -26.09
CA LYS A 254 -7.07 12.45 -25.28
C LYS A 254 -8.06 13.45 -24.68
N THR A 255 -7.80 13.85 -23.44
CA THR A 255 -8.53 14.92 -22.74
C THR A 255 -7.58 16.10 -22.46
N GLN A 256 -8.09 17.15 -21.82
CA GLN A 256 -7.25 18.28 -21.40
C GLN A 256 -6.31 17.92 -20.23
N ASN A 257 -6.69 16.97 -19.37
CA ASN A 257 -5.87 16.54 -18.25
C ASN A 257 -5.00 15.36 -18.67
N CYS A 258 -3.75 15.64 -19.02
CA CYS A 258 -2.78 14.62 -19.39
C CYS A 258 -1.47 14.76 -18.62
N THR A 259 -0.78 13.65 -18.46
CA THR A 259 0.62 13.62 -18.01
C THR A 259 1.36 12.48 -18.69
N THR A 260 2.67 12.61 -18.80
CA THR A 260 3.55 11.49 -19.13
C THR A 260 4.20 11.00 -17.84
N LEU A 261 4.13 9.69 -17.61
CA LEU A 261 4.86 9.00 -16.54
C LEU A 261 6.11 8.37 -17.18
N THR A 262 7.29 8.83 -16.78
CA THR A 262 8.58 8.39 -17.33
C THR A 262 9.29 7.52 -16.30
N ALA A 263 9.77 6.36 -16.73
CA ALA A 263 10.62 5.50 -15.91
C ALA A 263 11.96 6.22 -15.61
N PRO A 264 12.56 5.98 -14.43
CA PRO A 264 13.94 6.41 -14.18
C PRO A 264 14.92 5.83 -15.22
N ASP A 265 16.08 6.44 -15.38
CA ASP A 265 17.09 5.96 -16.33
C ASP A 265 17.49 4.51 -16.01
N GLY A 266 17.50 3.67 -17.05
CA GLY A 266 17.76 2.23 -16.90
C GLY A 266 16.59 1.41 -16.36
N TYR A 267 15.38 1.97 -16.26
CA TYR A 267 14.17 1.26 -15.84
C TYR A 267 13.12 1.19 -16.96
N GLY A 268 12.32 0.11 -16.95
CA GLY A 268 11.23 -0.12 -17.89
C GLY A 268 9.96 -0.61 -17.19
N VAL A 269 8.80 -0.37 -17.81
CA VAL A 269 7.50 -0.80 -17.25
C VAL A 269 7.39 -2.33 -17.24
N VAL A 270 7.01 -2.90 -16.11
CA VAL A 270 6.81 -4.36 -15.93
C VAL A 270 5.49 -4.72 -15.24
N GLY A 271 4.75 -3.73 -14.75
CA GLY A 271 3.51 -3.95 -14.04
C GLY A 271 2.76 -2.66 -13.86
N THR A 272 1.56 -2.76 -13.30
CA THR A 272 0.69 -1.63 -13.03
C THR A 272 0.04 -1.76 -11.66
N TYR A 273 -0.48 -0.64 -11.18
CA TYR A 273 -1.27 -0.59 -9.96
C TYR A 273 -2.24 0.57 -10.04
N GLY A 274 -3.38 0.46 -9.36
CA GLY A 274 -4.43 1.45 -9.50
C GLY A 274 -5.81 0.93 -9.15
N ARG A 275 -6.81 1.41 -9.89
CA ARG A 275 -8.21 1.03 -9.68
C ARG A 275 -8.92 0.85 -11.00
N ALA A 276 -9.74 -0.19 -11.09
CA ALA A 276 -10.49 -0.53 -12.29
C ALA A 276 -11.83 -1.18 -11.97
N GLY A 277 -12.77 -1.03 -12.90
CA GLY A 277 -13.99 -1.83 -13.00
C GLY A 277 -14.14 -2.29 -14.44
N GLU A 278 -15.27 -1.97 -15.07
CA GLU A 278 -15.45 -2.14 -16.53
C GLU A 278 -14.47 -1.28 -17.36
N GLU A 279 -13.93 -0.22 -16.76
CA GLU A 279 -12.93 0.67 -17.35
C GLU A 279 -11.83 0.96 -16.31
N ILE A 280 -10.69 1.51 -16.76
CA ILE A 280 -9.61 1.91 -15.85
C ILE A 280 -9.95 3.27 -15.22
N ASP A 281 -10.14 3.29 -13.90
CA ASP A 281 -10.45 4.52 -13.15
C ASP A 281 -9.17 5.26 -12.72
N ARG A 282 -8.14 4.51 -12.30
CA ARG A 282 -6.86 5.04 -11.83
C ARG A 282 -5.72 4.14 -12.25
N LEU A 283 -4.60 4.72 -12.67
CA LEU A 283 -3.45 3.95 -13.13
C LEU A 283 -2.13 4.58 -12.73
N GLY A 284 -1.21 3.73 -12.28
CA GLY A 284 0.20 3.98 -12.08
C GLY A 284 1.00 2.79 -12.62
N LEU A 285 2.31 2.99 -12.73
CA LEU A 285 3.23 2.06 -13.36
C LEU A 285 4.20 1.53 -12.33
N ILE A 286 4.56 0.27 -12.50
CA ILE A 286 5.66 -0.37 -11.79
C ILE A 286 6.79 -0.53 -12.79
N TYR A 287 7.97 -0.06 -12.39
CA TYR A 287 9.18 -0.14 -13.18
C TYR A 287 10.16 -1.12 -12.56
N ALA A 288 10.89 -1.84 -13.40
CA ALA A 288 12.04 -2.61 -12.99
C ALA A 288 13.29 -2.17 -13.72
N GLN A 289 14.44 -2.32 -13.06
CA GLN A 289 15.73 -2.08 -13.70
C GLN A 289 15.89 -3.03 -14.89
N GLN A 290 16.32 -2.48 -16.02
CA GLN A 290 16.59 -3.22 -17.23
C GLN A 290 18.07 -3.56 -17.28
N GLU A 291 18.39 -4.72 -17.83
CA GLU A 291 19.78 -5.06 -18.16
C GLU A 291 20.29 -4.07 -19.20
N ASP A 292 21.47 -3.49 -18.95
CA ASP A 292 22.16 -2.68 -19.96
C ASP A 292 22.62 -3.62 -21.07
N PRO A 293 22.09 -3.49 -22.31
CA PRO A 293 22.52 -4.33 -23.43
C PRO A 293 24.00 -4.17 -23.76
N TRP A 294 24.65 -3.12 -23.24
CA TRP A 294 26.04 -2.76 -23.49
C TRP A 294 26.97 -2.99 -22.29
N ALA A 295 26.48 -3.55 -21.18
CA ALA A 295 27.35 -3.93 -20.08
C ALA A 295 28.33 -5.03 -20.52
N PRO A 296 29.65 -4.89 -20.25
CA PRO A 296 30.61 -5.96 -20.54
C PRO A 296 30.25 -7.21 -19.72
N GLN A 297 30.16 -8.35 -20.41
CA GLN A 297 29.95 -9.68 -19.82
C GLN A 297 31.17 -10.16 -19.03
#